data_AF-A0A3M1EFW3-F1
#
_entry.id   AF-A0A3M1EFW3-F1
#
_cell.length_a   1.000
_cell.length_b   1.000
_cell.length_c   1.000
_cell.angle_alpha   90.00
_cell.angle_beta   90.00
_cell.angle_gamma   90.00
#
_symmetry.space_group_name_H-M   'P 1'
#
loop_
_entity.id
_entity.type
_entity.pdbx_description
1 polymer ?
#
loop_
_entity_poly.entity_id
_entity_poly.type
_entity_poly.pdbx_seq_one_letter_code
_entity_poly.pdbx_strand_id
1 'polypeptide(L)'
;MPATRTRLDRLPRFATITEHHPNKLFFPPPSSPAMSREELIARKHEVIAEIRRLRRELEALQQRSDRHSRRRARQIEDRLEYLMAEEYRLRLAIDRSK
;
A
#
# COMPACT_ATOMS: atom_id res chain seq x y z
N MET A 1 48.70 -6.49 45.00
CA MET A 1 48.87 -7.24 43.74
C MET A 1 47.51 -7.84 43.36
N PRO A 2 47.09 -7.77 42.09
CA PRO A 2 46.37 -6.60 41.55
C PRO A 2 45.08 -6.95 40.76
N ALA A 3 44.41 -5.88 40.29
CA ALA A 3 43.63 -5.77 39.02
C ALA A 3 42.29 -6.55 38.94
N THR A 4 41.19 -6.10 38.33
CA THR A 4 40.81 -5.01 37.41
C THR A 4 39.28 -5.09 37.31
N ARG A 5 38.50 -4.00 37.43
CA ARG A 5 38.00 -3.15 36.33
C ARG A 5 37.25 -3.92 35.22
N THR A 6 36.08 -3.38 34.83
CA THR A 6 35.44 -3.52 33.49
C THR A 6 34.54 -4.78 33.38
N ARG A 7 33.31 -4.79 32.84
CA ARG A 7 32.66 -3.92 31.86
C ARG A 7 31.13 -4.07 31.91
N LEU A 8 30.48 -2.94 31.67
CA LEU A 8 29.15 -2.81 31.11
C LEU A 8 29.17 -3.45 29.70
N ASP A 9 28.65 -4.67 29.55
CA ASP A 9 28.42 -5.26 28.22
C ASP A 9 26.92 -5.52 28.08
N ARG A 10 26.23 -4.58 27.42
CA ARG A 10 25.88 -4.63 25.99
C ARG A 10 24.68 -5.53 25.75
N LEU A 11 23.53 -4.87 25.70
CA LEU A 11 22.43 -5.25 24.84
C LEU A 11 22.95 -5.61 23.45
N PRO A 12 22.40 -6.66 22.84
CA PRO A 12 22.01 -6.55 21.45
C PRO A 12 20.50 -6.30 21.39
N ARG A 13 20.18 -5.05 21.03
CA ARG A 13 18.92 -4.66 20.42
C ARG A 13 18.80 -5.39 19.07
N PHE A 14 18.35 -6.62 19.06
CA PHE A 14 17.71 -7.19 17.88
C PHE A 14 16.22 -6.87 18.03
N ALA A 15 15.74 -5.69 17.65
CA ALA A 15 15.41 -5.39 16.26
C ALA A 15 14.82 -6.63 15.56
N THR A 16 13.73 -7.18 16.09
CA THR A 16 12.78 -7.91 15.25
C THR A 16 12.20 -6.89 14.29
N ILE A 17 12.88 -6.78 13.16
CA ILE A 17 12.47 -6.10 11.95
C ILE A 17 11.01 -6.46 11.74
N THR A 18 10.16 -5.43 11.82
CA THR A 18 8.85 -5.39 11.20
C THR A 18 8.92 -6.18 9.89
N GLU A 19 8.23 -7.31 9.84
CA GLU A 19 7.81 -7.90 8.57
C GLU A 19 6.88 -6.88 7.89
N HIS A 20 7.48 -5.89 7.25
CA HIS A 20 6.95 -5.40 6.00
C HIS A 20 7.00 -6.60 5.06
N HIS A 21 5.91 -7.36 5.00
CA HIS A 21 5.58 -8.04 3.77
C HIS A 21 5.44 -6.94 2.72
N PRO A 22 6.37 -6.78 1.75
CA PRO A 22 6.01 -6.11 0.52
C PRO A 22 4.87 -6.93 -0.04
N ASN A 23 3.73 -6.27 -0.23
CA ASN A 23 2.51 -6.85 -0.74
C ASN A 23 2.86 -7.74 -1.94
N LYS A 24 2.86 -9.05 -1.71
CA LYS A 24 3.25 -10.05 -2.68
C LYS A 24 2.38 -9.77 -3.90
N LEU A 25 3.02 -9.67 -5.06
CA LEU A 25 2.42 -9.69 -6.39
C LEU A 25 1.70 -11.03 -6.59
N PHE A 26 0.68 -11.30 -5.77
CA PHE A 26 -0.17 -12.46 -5.86
C PHE A 26 -1.21 -12.10 -6.91
N PHE A 27 -0.89 -12.45 -8.15
CA PHE A 27 -1.84 -12.49 -9.24
C PHE A 27 -2.50 -13.88 -9.19
N PRO A 28 -3.67 -14.05 -8.53
CA PRO A 28 -4.45 -15.24 -8.82
C PRO A 28 -4.92 -15.14 -10.29
N PRO A 29 -4.83 -16.21 -11.09
CA PRO A 29 -5.44 -16.23 -12.41
C PRO A 29 -6.96 -16.06 -12.23
N PRO A 30 -7.63 -15.16 -12.98
CA PRO A 30 -9.07 -15.03 -12.86
C PRO A 30 -9.75 -16.24 -13.51
N SER A 31 -10.17 -17.19 -12.69
CA SER A 31 -11.25 -18.13 -13.01
C SER A 31 -12.60 -17.52 -12.62
N SER A 32 -12.88 -16.32 -13.14
CA SER A 32 -14.19 -15.66 -13.03
C SER A 32 -14.77 -15.52 -14.44
N PRO A 33 -16.10 -15.65 -14.64
CA PRO A 33 -16.70 -15.27 -15.91
C PRO A 33 -16.23 -13.86 -16.27
N ALA A 34 -15.87 -13.65 -17.54
CA ALA A 34 -15.40 -12.36 -18.02
C ALA A 34 -16.41 -11.28 -17.59
N MET A 35 -15.98 -10.32 -16.77
CA MET A 35 -16.83 -9.23 -16.29
C MET A 35 -17.51 -8.57 -17.48
N SER A 36 -18.81 -8.32 -17.36
CA SER A 36 -19.55 -7.59 -18.38
C SER A 36 -19.00 -6.17 -18.53
N ARG A 37 -19.21 -5.55 -19.70
CA ARG A 37 -18.80 -4.16 -19.93
C ARG A 37 -19.39 -3.20 -18.88
N GLU A 38 -20.62 -3.44 -18.45
CA GLU A 38 -21.31 -2.66 -17.41
C GLU A 38 -20.64 -2.84 -16.04
N GLU A 39 -20.29 -4.08 -15.67
CA GLU A 39 -19.56 -4.38 -14.43
C GLU A 39 -18.18 -3.72 -14.41
N LEU A 40 -17.46 -3.73 -15.53
CA LEU A 40 -16.16 -3.06 -15.65
C LEU A 40 -16.28 -1.55 -15.45
N ILE A 41 -17.33 -0.92 -16.00
CA ILE A 41 -17.60 0.51 -15.83
C ILE A 41 -17.96 0.81 -14.37
N ALA A 42 -18.85 0.03 -13.76
CA ALA A 42 -19.23 0.19 -12.36
C ALA A 42 -18.00 0.10 -11.45
N ARG A 43 -17.18 -0.94 -11.63
CA ARG A 43 -15.94 -1.12 -10.88
C ARG A 43 -14.96 0.04 -11.06
N LYS A 44 -14.85 0.56 -12.28
CA LYS A 44 -14.01 1.74 -12.57
C LYS A 44 -14.48 2.97 -11.78
N HIS A 45 -15.79 3.20 -11.69
CA HIS A 45 -16.33 4.32 -10.91
C HIS A 45 -16.02 4.19 -9.41
N GLU A 46 -16.12 2.98 -8.85
CA GLU A 46 -15.73 2.69 -7.46
C GLU A 46 -14.25 3.00 -7.22
N VAL A 47 -13.36 2.50 -8.09
CA VAL A 47 -11.91 2.72 -8.00
C VAL A 47 -11.60 4.22 -8.06
N ILE A 48 -12.24 4.98 -8.94
CA ILE A 48 -12.08 6.44 -9.02
C ILE A 48 -12.54 7.13 -7.72
N ALA A 49 -13.65 6.68 -7.13
CA ALA A 49 -14.13 7.23 -5.86
C ALA A 49 -13.16 6.94 -4.72
N GLU A 50 -12.60 5.73 -4.64
CA GLU A 50 -11.60 5.33 -3.65
C GLU A 50 -10.31 6.15 -3.81
N ILE A 51 -9.81 6.32 -5.04
CA ILE A 51 -8.65 7.17 -5.33
C ILE A 51 -8.88 8.61 -4.84
N ARG A 52 -10.05 9.20 -5.12
CA ARG A 52 -10.38 10.56 -4.68
C ARG A 52 -10.38 10.67 -3.16
N ARG A 53 -10.97 9.70 -2.47
CA ARG A 53 -11.00 9.65 -1.00
C ARG A 53 -9.59 9.58 -0.43
N LEU A 54 -8.77 8.66 -0.94
CA LEU A 54 -7.40 8.45 -0.46
C LEU A 54 -6.48 9.63 -0.74
N ARG A 55 -6.64 10.32 -1.87
CA ARG A 55 -5.89 11.56 -2.15
C ARG A 55 -6.17 12.65 -1.11
N ARG A 56 -7.44 12.83 -0.72
CA ARG A 56 -7.82 13.78 0.34
C ARG A 56 -7.27 13.37 1.71
N GLU A 57 -7.30 12.08 2.03
CA GLU A 57 -6.71 11.57 3.28
C GLU A 57 -5.19 11.78 3.29
N LEU A 58 -4.51 11.53 2.17
CA LEU A 58 -3.08 11.75 2.02
C LEU A 58 -2.72 13.23 2.22
N GLU A 59 -3.44 14.14 1.58
CA GLU A 59 -3.24 15.58 1.73
C GLU A 59 -3.39 16.01 3.20
N ALA A 60 -4.42 15.52 3.89
CA ALA A 60 -4.62 15.80 5.31
C ALA A 60 -3.52 15.24 6.21
N LEU A 61 -2.92 14.11 5.85
CA LEU A 61 -1.81 13.50 6.59
C LEU A 61 -0.47 14.18 6.30
N GLN A 62 -0.25 14.66 5.07
CA GLN A 62 0.98 15.37 4.69
C GLN A 62 1.14 16.69 5.44
N GLN A 63 0.04 17.34 5.84
CA GLN A 63 0.06 18.52 6.70
C GLN A 63 0.50 18.22 8.14
N ARG A 64 0.51 16.94 8.55
CA ARG A 64 0.92 16.51 9.89
C ARG A 64 2.37 16.05 9.88
N SER A 65 3.17 16.55 10.81
CA SER A 65 4.60 16.24 10.88
C SER A 65 4.94 15.01 11.72
N ASP A 66 3.95 14.34 12.32
CA ASP A 66 4.15 13.23 13.24
C ASP A 66 4.51 11.91 12.55
N ARG A 67 5.23 11.05 13.28
CA ARG A 67 5.74 9.77 12.76
C ARG A 67 4.63 8.81 12.34
N HIS A 68 3.49 8.84 13.02
CA HIS A 68 2.35 7.97 12.70
C HIS A 68 1.71 8.40 11.38
N SER A 69 1.48 9.70 11.19
CA SER A 69 0.96 10.27 9.94
C SER A 69 1.87 9.98 8.75
N ARG A 70 3.20 10.06 8.92
CA ARG A 70 4.16 9.67 7.86
C ARG A 70 4.06 8.21 7.47
N ARG A 71 3.91 7.29 8.45
CA ARG A 71 3.74 5.86 8.15
C ARG A 71 2.42 5.61 7.44
N ARG A 72 1.35 6.26 7.88
CA ARG A 72 0.03 6.15 7.28
C ARG A 72 -0.01 6.73 5.85
N ALA A 73 0.66 7.86 5.62
CA ALA A 73 0.79 8.48 4.30
C ALA A 73 1.42 7.50 3.29
N ARG A 74 2.52 6.83 3.66
CA ARG A 74 3.15 5.81 2.80
C ARG A 74 2.19 4.66 2.44
N GLN A 75 1.44 4.15 3.42
CA GLN A 75 0.45 3.09 3.15
C GLN A 75 -0.65 3.54 2.17
N ILE A 76 -1.05 4.82 2.25
CA ILE A 76 -2.03 5.39 1.34
C ILE A 76 -1.43 5.59 -0.05
N GLU A 77 -0.17 6.02 -0.15
CA GLU A 77 0.57 6.13 -1.42
C GLU A 77 0.65 4.77 -2.12
N ASP A 78 1.04 3.70 -1.40
CA ASP A 78 1.08 2.33 -1.94
C ASP A 78 -0.30 1.88 -2.43
N ARG A 79 -1.36 2.19 -1.66
CA ARG A 79 -2.74 1.86 -2.04
C ARG A 79 -3.21 2.65 -3.27
N LEU A 80 -2.83 3.92 -3.37
CA LEU A 80 -3.13 4.77 -4.52
C LEU A 80 -2.46 4.24 -5.78
N GLU A 81 -1.20 3.81 -5.71
CA GLU A 81 -0.49 3.19 -6.84
C GLU A 81 -1.24 1.94 -7.33
N TYR A 82 -1.62 1.06 -6.41
CA TYR A 82 -2.41 -0.12 -6.74
C TYR A 82 -3.72 0.22 -7.44
N LEU A 83 -4.49 1.18 -6.91
CA LEU A 83 -5.77 1.57 -7.48
C LEU A 83 -5.63 2.25 -8.85
N MET A 84 -4.58 3.04 -9.05
CA MET A 84 -4.29 3.64 -10.37
C MET A 84 -3.97 2.55 -11.41
N ALA A 85 -3.21 1.53 -11.03
CA ALA A 85 -2.96 0.38 -11.90
C ALA A 85 -4.25 -0.41 -12.20
N GLU A 86 -5.14 -0.58 -11.22
CA GLU A 86 -6.45 -1.21 -11.40
C GLU A 86 -7.33 -0.40 -12.36
N GLU A 87 -7.43 0.93 -12.20
CA GLU A 87 -8.18 1.80 -13.12
C GLU A 87 -7.69 1.67 -14.56
N TYR A 88 -6.37 1.63 -14.75
CA TYR A 88 -5.78 1.45 -16.07
C TYR A 88 -6.16 0.10 -16.69
N ARG A 89 -6.10 -0.99 -15.92
CA ARG A 89 -6.53 -2.32 -16.38
C ARG A 89 -8.01 -2.33 -16.76
N LEU A 90 -8.86 -1.71 -15.94
CA LEU A 90 -10.30 -1.61 -16.20
C LEU A 90 -10.56 -0.80 -17.48
N ARG A 91 -9.84 0.29 -17.70
CA ARG A 91 -9.92 1.07 -18.95
C ARG A 91 -9.58 0.21 -20.17
N LEU A 92 -8.48 -0.53 -20.13
CA LEU A 92 -8.09 -1.43 -21.21
C LEU A 92 -9.12 -2.55 -21.44
N ALA A 93 -9.69 -3.11 -20.38
CA ALA A 93 -10.72 -4.14 -20.47
C ALA A 93 -12.01 -3.60 -21.10
N ILE A 94 -12.45 -2.40 -20.71
CA ILE A 94 -13.63 -1.72 -21.29
C ILE A 94 -13.39 -1.45 -22.78
N ASP A 95 -12.20 -0.95 -23.14
CA ASP A 95 -11.84 -0.64 -24.52
C ASP A 95 -11.80 -1.91 -25.40
N ARG A 96 -11.43 -3.07 -24.84
CA ARG A 96 -11.45 -4.38 -25.52
C ARG A 96 -12.83 -5.03 -25.59
N SER A 97 -13.75 -4.64 -24.72
CA SER A 97 -15.14 -5.16 -24.67
C SER A 97 -16.10 -4.46 -25.64
N LYS A 98 -15.56 -3.62 -26.54
CA LYS A 98 -16.31 -2.85 -27.53
C LYS A 98 -16.86 -3.71 -28.66
#